data_AF-A0A0Q9N2E5-F1
#
_entry.id   AF-A0A0Q9N2E5-F1
#
_cell.length_a   1.000
_cell.length_b   1.000
_cell.length_c   1.000
_cell.angle_alpha   90.00
_cell.angle_beta   90.00
_cell.angle_gamma   90.00
#
_symmetry.space_group_name_H-M   'P 1'
#
loop_
_entity.id
_entity.type
_entity.pdbx_description
1 polymer ?
#
loop_
_entity_poly.entity_id
_entity_poly.type
_entity_poly.pdbx_seq_one_letter_code
_entity_poly.pdbx_strand_id
1 'polypeptide(L)'
;MYRVGGHEFTFKKDLVGRLSQGLKDYAGKGRVDDQVLCDVLAELAGWHPNAAVKFASGIEYWIVMPNNDLEWNTDGYRAVLAKGGAPEKFGYSKVLSPREHKYFVAEALTHEAIEITREFRSMRFAAGPVYCAETSELITDIKQAEAVHRRPRRGVLHEQFLQSQGLTYEEVAVERARPSGRQLVDGGLAQAFREYQTARLDGMDIVKSKRAS
;
A
#
# COMPACT_ATOMS: atom_id res chain seq x y z
N MET A 1 -20.16 10.60 12.87
CA MET A 1 -19.23 11.50 13.56
C MET A 1 -17.98 10.71 13.92
N TYR A 2 -16.81 11.20 13.55
CA TYR A 2 -15.51 10.58 13.80
C TYR A 2 -14.68 11.54 14.67
N ARG A 3 -14.16 11.06 15.80
CA ARG A 3 -13.50 11.91 16.80
C ARG A 3 -12.06 11.50 16.98
N VAL A 4 -11.17 12.49 17.07
CA VAL A 4 -9.75 12.32 17.38
C VAL A 4 -9.39 13.33 18.47
N GLY A 5 -9.11 12.85 19.68
CA GLY A 5 -8.95 13.71 20.86
C GLY A 5 -10.15 14.65 21.08
N GLY A 6 -9.87 15.94 21.11
CA GLY A 6 -10.86 17.02 21.25
C GLY A 6 -11.57 17.44 19.95
N HIS A 7 -11.22 16.86 18.80
CA HIS A 7 -11.69 17.33 17.49
C HIS A 7 -12.69 16.37 16.85
N GLU A 8 -13.78 16.93 16.32
CA GLU A 8 -14.85 16.19 15.66
C GLU A 8 -14.87 16.42 14.16
N PHE A 9 -15.07 15.33 13.43
CA PHE A 9 -15.21 15.31 11.98
C PHE A 9 -16.53 14.62 11.62
N THR A 10 -17.21 15.09 10.57
CA THR A 10 -18.47 14.49 10.13
C THR A 10 -18.23 13.03 9.72
N PHE A 11 -17.21 12.81 8.89
CA PHE A 11 -16.76 11.51 8.41
C PHE A 11 -15.24 11.34 8.54
N LYS A 12 -14.78 10.08 8.62
CA LYS A 12 -13.34 9.75 8.58
C LYS A 12 -12.63 10.31 7.34
N LYS A 13 -13.32 10.41 6.20
CA LYS A 13 -12.76 11.00 4.96
C LYS A 13 -12.41 12.48 5.12
N ASP A 14 -13.11 13.21 5.98
CA ASP A 14 -12.87 14.64 6.19
C ASP A 14 -11.57 14.85 6.98
N LEU A 15 -11.33 14.01 8.00
CA LEU A 15 -10.04 13.93 8.68
C LEU A 15 -8.90 13.58 7.72
N VAL A 16 -9.09 12.56 6.88
CA VAL A 16 -8.07 12.17 5.88
C VAL A 16 -7.80 13.31 4.89
N GLY A 17 -8.85 14.01 4.45
CA GLY A 17 -8.74 15.21 3.61
C GLY A 17 -7.92 16.31 4.30
N ARG A 18 -8.19 16.58 5.58
CA ARG A 18 -7.45 17.57 6.38
C ARG A 18 -5.97 17.21 6.52
N LEU A 19 -5.66 15.96 6.83
CA LEU A 19 -4.27 15.47 6.92
C LEU A 19 -3.57 15.51 5.55
N SER A 20 -4.29 15.21 4.47
CA SER A 20 -3.72 15.26 3.11
C SER A 20 -3.45 16.70 2.67
N GLN A 21 -4.32 17.63 3.04
CA GLN A 21 -4.13 19.05 2.77
C GLN A 21 -2.96 19.60 3.59
N GLY A 22 -2.84 19.22 4.87
CA GLY A 22 -1.70 19.62 5.71
C GLY A 22 -0.34 19.16 5.16
N LEU A 23 -0.25 17.98 4.53
CA LEU A 23 0.98 17.57 3.83
C LEU A 23 1.37 18.57 2.73
N LYS A 24 0.41 19.02 1.92
CA LYS A 24 0.65 20.00 0.84
C LYS A 24 0.99 21.38 1.40
N ASP A 25 0.26 21.80 2.42
CA ASP A 25 0.39 23.14 2.99
C ASP A 25 1.73 23.33 3.69
N TYR A 26 2.34 22.27 4.24
CA TYR A 26 3.57 22.35 5.03
C TYR A 26 4.80 21.70 4.38
N ALA A 27 4.67 21.10 3.19
CA ALA A 27 5.80 20.54 2.45
C ALA A 27 6.91 21.59 2.26
N GLY A 28 8.11 21.30 2.77
CA GLY A 28 9.28 22.18 2.66
C GLY A 28 9.22 23.47 3.49
N LYS A 29 8.18 23.69 4.31
CA LYS A 29 8.00 24.91 5.11
C LYS A 29 8.57 24.82 6.54
N GLY A 30 9.19 23.71 6.89
CA GLY A 30 9.72 23.48 8.23
C GLY A 30 8.65 23.00 9.21
N ARG A 31 8.44 23.73 10.31
CA ARG A 31 7.53 23.36 11.40
C ARG A 31 6.07 23.54 11.00
N VAL A 32 5.23 22.57 11.36
CA VAL A 32 3.77 22.71 11.31
C VAL A 32 3.33 23.60 12.47
N ASP A 33 2.73 24.75 12.15
CA ASP A 33 2.25 25.75 13.12
C ASP A 33 0.72 25.72 13.33
N ASP A 34 -0.01 24.93 12.55
CA ASP A 34 -1.44 24.70 12.73
C ASP A 34 -1.69 23.84 13.99
N GLN A 35 -2.13 24.49 15.06
CA GLN A 35 -2.33 23.84 16.36
C GLN A 35 -3.34 22.68 16.27
N VAL A 36 -4.45 22.85 15.55
CA VAL A 36 -5.48 21.80 15.40
C VAL A 36 -4.89 20.59 14.69
N LEU A 37 -4.10 20.82 13.64
CA LEU A 37 -3.43 19.72 12.94
C LEU A 37 -2.40 19.03 13.84
N CYS A 38 -1.61 19.79 14.61
CA CYS A 38 -0.65 19.25 15.57
C CYS A 38 -1.31 18.39 16.65
N ASP A 39 -2.42 18.84 17.22
CA ASP A 39 -3.17 18.11 18.24
C ASP A 39 -3.73 16.80 17.69
N VAL A 40 -4.35 16.85 16.50
CA VAL A 40 -4.83 15.66 15.79
C VAL A 40 -3.68 14.69 15.50
N LEU A 41 -2.52 15.17 15.04
CA LEU A 41 -1.38 14.32 14.75
C LEU A 41 -0.81 13.67 16.02
N ALA A 42 -0.74 14.40 17.13
CA ALA A 42 -0.29 13.88 18.43
C ALA A 42 -1.23 12.77 18.94
N GLU A 43 -2.53 12.97 18.85
CA GLU A 43 -3.54 11.95 19.20
C GLU A 43 -3.39 10.68 18.34
N LEU A 44 -3.29 10.84 17.01
CA LEU A 44 -3.08 9.72 16.10
C LEU A 44 -1.72 9.03 16.34
N ALA A 45 -0.69 9.76 16.75
CA ALA A 45 0.59 9.19 17.11
C ALA A 45 0.49 8.29 18.34
N GLY A 46 -0.33 8.68 19.33
CA GLY A 46 -0.64 7.87 20.50
C GLY A 46 -1.34 6.54 20.17
N TRP A 47 -2.15 6.51 19.12
CA TRP A 47 -2.82 5.28 18.65
C TRP A 47 -1.91 4.35 17.85
N HIS A 48 -0.67 4.74 17.55
CA HIS A 48 0.25 3.90 16.79
C HIS A 48 0.66 2.66 17.62
N PRO A 49 0.69 1.43 17.06
CA PRO A 49 1.01 0.21 17.82
C PRO A 49 2.36 0.26 18.56
N ASN A 50 3.32 0.99 17.97
CA ASN A 50 4.66 1.19 18.55
C ASN A 50 4.85 2.59 19.17
N ALA A 51 3.78 3.28 19.59
CA ALA A 51 3.85 4.65 20.10
C ALA A 51 4.82 4.78 21.29
N ALA A 52 4.73 3.84 22.25
CA ALA A 52 5.56 3.83 23.45
C ALA A 52 7.07 3.75 23.17
N VAL A 53 7.47 3.19 22.03
CA VAL A 53 8.88 3.10 21.62
C VAL A 53 9.25 4.29 20.72
N LYS A 54 8.45 4.56 19.69
CA LYS A 54 8.76 5.60 18.69
C LYS A 54 8.70 7.01 19.23
N PHE A 55 7.80 7.27 20.18
CA PHE A 55 7.54 8.60 20.71
C PHE A 55 7.82 8.67 22.21
N ALA A 56 8.64 7.75 22.73
CA ALA A 56 8.98 7.64 24.16
C ALA A 56 9.53 8.96 24.74
N SER A 57 10.29 9.70 23.94
CA SER A 57 10.90 10.98 24.32
C SER A 57 9.93 12.17 24.25
N GLY A 58 8.67 11.94 23.88
CA GLY A 58 7.71 13.00 23.56
C GLY A 58 7.96 13.62 22.19
N ILE A 59 6.92 14.22 21.63
CA ILE A 59 6.97 14.94 20.35
C ILE A 59 7.08 16.43 20.67
N GLU A 60 8.12 17.08 20.18
CA GLU A 60 8.34 18.52 20.36
C GLU A 60 7.57 19.33 19.32
N TYR A 61 7.66 18.91 18.06
CA TYR A 61 6.90 19.50 16.96
C TYR A 61 6.83 18.56 15.76
N TRP A 62 5.96 18.91 14.82
CA TRP A 62 5.79 18.19 13.56
C TRP A 62 6.44 18.95 12.41
N ILE A 63 6.98 18.19 11.45
CA ILE A 63 7.44 18.70 10.16
C ILE A 63 6.88 17.83 9.03
N VAL A 64 6.88 18.36 7.81
CA VAL A 64 6.57 17.59 6.60
C VAL A 64 7.83 17.49 5.74
N MET A 65 8.22 16.26 5.40
CA MET A 65 9.39 15.98 4.58
C MET A 65 9.08 14.96 3.49
N PRO A 66 9.81 15.00 2.35
CA PRO A 66 9.74 13.96 1.33
C PRO A 66 10.09 12.59 1.92
N ASN A 67 9.35 11.56 1.51
CA ASN A 67 9.60 10.15 1.81
C ASN A 67 10.66 9.54 0.85
N ASN A 68 11.61 10.33 0.36
CA ASN A 68 12.66 9.84 -0.56
C ASN A 68 13.51 8.74 0.08
N ASP A 69 13.65 8.79 1.41
CA ASP A 69 14.27 7.76 2.24
C ASP A 69 13.49 6.43 2.30
N LEU A 70 12.29 6.40 1.72
CA LEU A 70 11.45 5.23 1.52
C LEU A 70 11.26 4.90 0.03
N GLU A 71 12.05 5.52 -0.86
CA GLU A 71 11.94 5.41 -2.32
C GLU A 71 10.55 5.83 -2.87
N TRP A 72 9.82 6.65 -2.13
CA TRP A 72 8.49 7.11 -2.50
C TRP A 72 8.48 8.60 -2.78
N ASN A 73 8.01 8.99 -3.97
CA ASN A 73 7.83 10.39 -4.36
C ASN A 73 6.57 11.00 -3.72
N THR A 74 6.54 11.03 -2.39
CA THR A 74 5.41 11.55 -1.59
C THR A 74 5.94 12.25 -0.36
N ASP A 75 5.23 13.24 0.14
CA ASP A 75 5.53 13.84 1.44
C ASP A 75 4.92 13.05 2.59
N GLY A 76 5.54 13.13 3.77
CA GLY A 76 5.05 12.50 4.98
C GLY A 76 5.32 13.34 6.22
N TYR A 77 4.44 13.18 7.22
CA TYR A 77 4.66 13.76 8.53
C TYR A 77 5.86 13.10 9.23
N ARG A 78 6.66 13.92 9.91
CA ARG A 78 7.73 13.48 10.80
C ARG A 78 7.56 14.15 12.16
N ALA A 79 7.69 13.37 13.21
CA ALA A 79 7.73 13.88 14.58
C ALA A 79 9.18 14.22 14.94
N VAL A 80 9.44 15.46 15.32
CA VAL A 80 10.71 15.81 15.97
C VAL A 80 10.56 15.54 17.47
N LEU A 81 11.45 14.73 18.03
CA LEU A 81 11.37 14.28 19.42
C LEU A 81 12.02 15.28 20.38
N ALA A 82 11.48 15.45 21.58
CA ALA A 82 11.95 16.46 22.54
C ALA A 82 13.37 16.21 23.08
N LYS A 83 13.88 14.98 22.99
CA LYS A 83 15.28 14.66 23.33
C LYS A 83 16.22 14.72 22.12
N GLY A 84 15.76 15.29 21.00
CA GLY A 84 16.50 15.34 19.74
C GLY A 84 16.58 14.00 19.03
N GLY A 85 17.42 13.92 18.01
CA GLY A 85 17.57 12.77 17.13
C GLY A 85 16.96 12.99 15.74
N ALA A 86 17.01 11.95 14.91
CA ALA A 86 16.41 12.00 13.58
C ALA A 86 14.88 12.07 13.68
N PRO A 87 14.20 12.88 12.85
CA PRO A 87 12.74 12.96 12.84
C PRO A 87 12.09 11.59 12.59
N GLU A 88 11.14 11.22 13.44
CA GLU A 88 10.46 9.93 13.42
C GLU A 88 9.33 9.88 12.39
N LYS A 89 9.34 8.85 11.53
CA LYS A 89 8.40 8.76 10.39
C LYS A 89 6.99 8.45 10.85
N PHE A 90 6.00 9.31 10.62
CA PHE A 90 4.61 9.02 11.00
C PHE A 90 3.70 8.92 9.77
N GLY A 91 3.03 7.78 9.64
CA GLY A 91 2.03 7.56 8.61
C GLY A 91 0.66 7.40 9.26
N TYR A 92 -0.18 8.44 9.18
CA TYR A 92 -1.53 8.41 9.76
C TYR A 92 -2.39 7.26 9.21
N SER A 93 -2.14 6.81 7.98
CA SER A 93 -2.83 5.67 7.38
C SER A 93 -2.60 4.37 8.15
N LYS A 94 -1.45 4.19 8.81
CA LYS A 94 -1.15 3.00 9.63
C LYS A 94 -2.07 2.87 10.83
N VAL A 95 -2.65 3.98 11.26
CA VAL A 95 -3.50 4.08 12.44
C VAL A 95 -4.97 4.19 12.05
N LEU A 96 -5.27 5.06 11.09
CA LEU A 96 -6.64 5.27 10.62
C LEU A 96 -7.15 4.07 9.84
N SER A 97 -6.29 3.42 9.05
CA SER A 97 -6.64 2.28 8.21
C SER A 97 -5.55 1.22 8.33
N PRO A 98 -5.39 0.60 9.52
CA PRO A 98 -4.39 -0.43 9.72
C PRO A 98 -4.60 -1.53 8.70
N ARG A 99 -3.50 -2.00 8.11
CA ARG A 99 -3.56 -3.12 7.16
C ARG A 99 -3.95 -4.38 7.95
N GLU A 100 -5.13 -4.91 7.67
CA GLU A 100 -5.60 -6.18 8.22
C GLU A 100 -4.78 -7.35 7.66
N HIS A 101 -4.82 -8.50 8.35
CA HIS A 101 -4.08 -9.70 7.93
C HIS A 101 -4.39 -10.11 6.48
N LYS A 102 -5.66 -10.01 6.08
CA LYS A 102 -6.13 -10.20 4.70
C LYS A 102 -5.32 -9.41 3.67
N TYR A 103 -4.90 -8.17 3.99
CA TYR A 103 -4.06 -7.37 3.11
C TYR A 103 -2.68 -8.02 2.91
N PHE A 104 -2.06 -8.50 3.99
CA PHE A 104 -0.73 -9.11 3.92
C PHE A 104 -0.74 -10.43 3.15
N VAL A 105 -1.79 -11.24 3.31
CA VAL A 105 -2.00 -12.46 2.52
C VAL A 105 -2.23 -12.13 1.05
N ALA A 106 -3.06 -11.14 0.73
CA ALA A 106 -3.28 -10.73 -0.66
C ALA A 106 -2.00 -10.16 -1.31
N GLU A 107 -1.18 -9.43 -0.53
CA GLU A 107 0.15 -8.95 -0.96
C GLU A 107 1.09 -10.13 -1.23
N ALA A 108 1.14 -11.13 -0.35
CA ALA A 108 1.94 -12.34 -0.51
C ALA A 108 1.53 -13.14 -1.75
N LEU A 109 0.23 -13.42 -1.93
CA LEU A 109 -0.28 -14.09 -3.13
C LEU A 109 0.08 -13.31 -4.40
N THR A 110 -0.09 -11.98 -4.39
CA THR A 110 0.30 -11.15 -5.56
C THR A 110 1.80 -11.25 -5.86
N HIS A 111 2.64 -11.34 -4.83
CA HIS A 111 4.08 -11.48 -4.97
C HIS A 111 4.45 -12.84 -5.60
N GLU A 112 3.80 -13.93 -5.21
CA GLU A 112 4.02 -15.25 -5.81
C GLU A 112 3.70 -15.29 -7.31
N ALA A 113 2.75 -14.48 -7.78
CA ALA A 113 2.37 -14.39 -9.19
C ALA A 113 3.21 -13.39 -10.01
N ILE A 114 4.17 -12.69 -9.42
CA ILE A 114 4.81 -11.54 -10.09
C ILE A 114 5.52 -11.95 -11.39
N GLU A 115 6.26 -13.05 -11.39
CA GLU A 115 6.95 -13.54 -12.59
C GLU A 115 5.96 -14.02 -13.65
N ILE A 116 4.89 -14.73 -13.26
CA ILE A 116 3.83 -15.17 -14.17
C ILE A 116 3.20 -13.96 -14.89
N THR A 117 2.93 -12.87 -14.17
CA THR A 117 2.38 -11.65 -14.78
C THR A 117 3.37 -10.94 -15.70
N ARG A 118 4.67 -10.98 -15.39
CA ARG A 118 5.74 -10.44 -16.23
C ARG A 118 5.88 -11.23 -17.52
N GLU A 119 5.89 -12.55 -17.43
CA GLU A 119 5.95 -13.47 -18.58
C GLU A 119 4.73 -13.30 -19.49
N PHE A 120 3.52 -13.27 -18.93
CA PHE A 120 2.30 -13.03 -19.70
C PHE A 120 2.38 -11.72 -20.51
N ARG A 121 2.86 -10.64 -19.88
CA ARG A 121 3.07 -9.36 -20.56
C ARG A 121 4.10 -9.48 -21.68
N SER A 122 5.25 -10.08 -21.42
CA SER A 122 6.31 -10.27 -22.42
C SER A 122 5.82 -11.09 -23.62
N MET A 123 5.08 -12.18 -23.39
CA MET A 123 4.49 -13.00 -24.44
C MET A 123 3.49 -12.22 -25.31
N ARG A 124 2.65 -11.37 -24.70
CA ARG A 124 1.69 -10.54 -25.45
C ARG A 124 2.38 -9.56 -26.39
N PHE A 125 3.45 -8.90 -25.93
CA PHE A 125 4.24 -7.98 -26.78
C PHE A 125 5.03 -8.72 -27.86
N ALA A 126 5.51 -9.93 -27.59
CA ALA A 126 6.19 -10.76 -28.60
C ALA A 126 5.22 -11.26 -29.69
N ALA A 127 3.93 -11.43 -29.37
CA ALA A 127 2.91 -11.93 -30.29
C ALA A 127 2.38 -10.86 -31.28
N GLY A 128 2.66 -9.57 -31.04
CA GLY A 128 2.25 -8.48 -31.93
C GLY A 128 1.80 -7.21 -31.20
N PRO A 129 1.09 -6.30 -31.89
CA PRO A 129 0.58 -5.07 -31.30
C PRO A 129 -0.31 -5.34 -30.08
N VAL A 130 -0.04 -4.64 -28.97
CA VAL A 130 -0.80 -4.77 -27.73
C VAL A 130 -1.65 -3.54 -27.50
N TYR A 131 -2.95 -3.75 -27.28
CA TYR A 131 -3.90 -2.69 -26.99
C TYR A 131 -4.36 -2.76 -25.54
N CYS A 132 -4.54 -1.60 -24.91
CA CYS A 132 -5.10 -1.49 -23.57
C CYS A 132 -6.53 -2.04 -23.55
N ALA A 133 -6.80 -3.03 -22.71
CA ALA A 133 -8.13 -3.65 -22.61
C ALA A 133 -9.23 -2.69 -22.12
N GLU A 134 -8.86 -1.54 -21.52
CA GLU A 134 -9.83 -0.54 -21.05
C GLU A 134 -10.10 0.57 -22.06
N THR A 135 -9.06 1.05 -22.75
CA THR A 135 -9.14 2.25 -23.59
C THR A 135 -9.02 1.94 -25.08
N SER A 136 -8.68 0.70 -25.44
CA SER A 136 -8.34 0.29 -26.80
C SER A 136 -7.15 1.06 -27.41
N GLU A 137 -6.42 1.84 -26.62
CA GLU A 137 -5.21 2.53 -27.06
C GLU A 137 -4.08 1.53 -27.33
N LEU A 138 -3.32 1.75 -28.40
CA LEU A 138 -2.08 1.01 -28.64
C LEU A 138 -1.05 1.34 -27.55
N ILE A 139 -0.48 0.30 -26.94
CA ILE A 139 0.63 0.44 -25.99
C ILE A 139 1.92 0.11 -26.73
N THR A 140 2.76 1.12 -26.93
CA THR A 140 3.98 1.01 -27.74
C THR A 140 5.20 0.55 -26.95
N ASP A 141 5.21 0.74 -25.62
CA ASP A 141 6.28 0.32 -24.73
C ASP A 141 5.76 -0.63 -23.63
N ILE A 142 6.40 -1.79 -23.49
CA ILE A 142 6.10 -2.78 -22.45
C ILE A 142 6.18 -2.21 -21.03
N LYS A 143 7.00 -1.17 -20.80
CA LYS A 143 7.12 -0.48 -19.52
C LYS A 143 5.86 0.31 -19.15
N GLN A 144 5.05 0.69 -20.16
CA GLN A 144 3.77 1.34 -19.98
C GLN A 144 2.62 0.34 -19.80
N ALA A 145 2.89 -0.97 -19.76
CA ALA A 145 1.88 -2.01 -19.64
C ALA A 145 1.91 -2.71 -18.27
N GLU A 146 0.73 -2.95 -17.72
CA GLU A 146 0.49 -3.80 -16.56
C GLU A 146 -0.39 -4.99 -16.96
N ALA A 147 -0.03 -6.19 -16.47
CA ALA A 147 -0.86 -7.37 -16.64
C ALA A 147 -1.73 -7.56 -15.39
N VAL A 148 -3.04 -7.60 -15.57
CA VAL A 148 -4.01 -7.61 -14.46
C VAL A 148 -5.08 -8.68 -14.67
N HIS A 149 -5.46 -9.36 -13.58
CA HIS A 149 -6.54 -10.34 -13.62
C HIS A 149 -7.89 -9.62 -13.48
N ARG A 150 -8.73 -9.69 -14.53
CA ARG A 150 -10.06 -9.06 -14.55
C ARG A 150 -11.20 -10.07 -14.46
N ARG A 151 -10.98 -11.31 -14.89
CA ARG A 151 -12.01 -12.35 -15.00
C ARG A 151 -11.59 -13.66 -14.29
N PRO A 152 -11.80 -13.80 -12.97
CA PRO A 152 -12.39 -12.81 -12.06
C PRO A 152 -11.42 -11.70 -11.64
N ARG A 153 -11.87 -10.68 -10.91
CA ARG A 153 -10.94 -9.68 -10.35
C ARG A 153 -9.97 -10.35 -9.38
N ARG A 154 -8.72 -9.88 -9.33
CA ARG A 154 -7.65 -10.46 -8.48
C ARG A 154 -8.07 -10.81 -7.04
N GLY A 155 -8.80 -9.93 -6.36
CA GLY A 155 -9.26 -10.22 -4.99
C GLY A 155 -10.18 -11.44 -4.89
N VAL A 156 -11.04 -11.64 -5.89
CA VAL A 156 -11.92 -12.81 -6.01
C VAL A 156 -11.13 -14.04 -6.43
N LEU A 157 -10.12 -13.88 -7.29
CA LEU A 157 -9.21 -14.98 -7.65
C LEU A 157 -8.50 -15.55 -6.41
N HIS A 158 -7.96 -14.68 -5.55
CA HIS A 158 -7.32 -15.08 -4.30
C HIS A 158 -8.29 -15.81 -3.38
N GLU A 159 -9.52 -15.29 -3.22
CA GLU A 159 -10.55 -15.92 -2.41
C GLU A 159 -10.94 -17.30 -2.93
N GLN A 160 -11.16 -17.45 -4.25
CA GLN A 160 -11.45 -18.74 -4.87
C GLN A 160 -10.30 -19.74 -4.71
N PHE A 161 -9.04 -19.27 -4.81
CA PHE A 161 -7.88 -20.12 -4.56
C PHE A 161 -7.88 -20.63 -3.12
N LEU A 162 -7.98 -19.73 -2.13
CA LEU A 162 -7.96 -20.13 -0.72
C LEU A 162 -9.11 -21.11 -0.41
N GLN A 163 -10.32 -20.83 -0.91
CA GLN A 163 -11.46 -21.73 -0.79
C GLN A 163 -11.19 -23.11 -1.42
N SER A 164 -10.51 -23.18 -2.57
CA SER A 164 -10.13 -24.45 -3.20
C SER A 164 -9.12 -25.26 -2.38
N GLN A 165 -8.36 -24.59 -1.51
CA GLN A 165 -7.44 -25.20 -0.56
C GLN A 165 -8.10 -25.50 0.80
N GLY A 166 -9.39 -25.18 0.97
CA GLY A 166 -10.07 -25.31 2.26
C GLY A 166 -9.59 -24.29 3.31
N LEU A 167 -9.05 -23.15 2.87
CA LEU A 167 -8.46 -22.11 3.73
C LEU A 167 -9.25 -20.79 3.66
N THR A 168 -9.14 -20.02 4.72
CA THR A 168 -9.53 -18.61 4.83
C THR A 168 -8.31 -17.70 4.86
N TYR A 169 -8.50 -16.38 4.81
CA TYR A 169 -7.38 -15.43 4.88
C TYR A 169 -6.69 -15.48 6.25
N GLU A 170 -7.45 -15.73 7.31
CA GLU A 170 -7.02 -15.74 8.71
C GLU A 170 -6.09 -16.92 9.02
N GLU A 171 -6.23 -18.03 8.29
CA GLU A 171 -5.46 -19.26 8.48
C GLU A 171 -4.11 -19.25 7.74
N VAL A 172 -3.93 -18.33 6.79
CA VAL A 172 -2.72 -18.26 5.98
C VAL A 172 -1.60 -17.51 6.71
N ALA A 173 -0.50 -18.20 6.97
CA ALA A 173 0.70 -17.59 7.54
C ALA A 173 1.51 -16.81 6.50
N VAL A 174 1.88 -15.58 6.84
CA VAL A 174 2.72 -14.71 6.01
C VAL A 174 3.88 -14.15 6.80
N GLU A 175 5.00 -13.96 6.12
CA GLU A 175 6.17 -13.30 6.70
C GLU A 175 6.63 -12.11 5.84
N ARG A 176 7.63 -11.39 6.32
CA ARG A 176 8.20 -10.25 5.60
C ARG A 176 9.18 -10.76 4.54
N ALA A 177 8.94 -10.44 3.28
CA ALA A 177 9.88 -10.72 2.20
C ALA A 177 11.06 -9.72 2.24
N ARG A 178 12.25 -10.16 1.83
CA ARG A 178 13.44 -9.31 1.65
C ARG A 178 13.59 -8.99 0.14
N PRO A 179 13.83 -7.72 -0.27
CA PRO A 179 14.07 -6.52 0.54
C PRO A 179 12.80 -5.84 1.08
N SER A 180 11.62 -6.09 0.49
CA SER A 180 10.34 -5.54 0.93
C SER A 180 9.16 -6.43 0.52
N GLY A 181 7.99 -6.21 1.12
CA GLY A 181 6.76 -6.94 0.82
C GLY A 181 6.44 -8.09 1.78
N ARG A 182 5.58 -8.99 1.33
CA ARG A 182 5.11 -10.19 2.05
C ARG A 182 5.30 -11.42 1.19
N GLN A 183 5.52 -12.56 1.83
CA GLN A 183 5.54 -13.87 1.17
C GLN A 183 4.80 -14.89 2.03
N LEU A 184 4.33 -15.95 1.39
CA LEU A 184 3.70 -17.07 2.09
C LEU A 184 4.79 -17.84 2.84
N VAL A 185 4.50 -18.24 4.09
CA VAL A 185 5.42 -19.08 4.87
C VAL A 185 5.41 -20.52 4.34
N ASP A 186 4.25 -20.99 3.89
CA ASP A 186 4.09 -22.32 3.32
C ASP A 186 4.49 -22.32 1.83
N GLY A 187 5.64 -22.92 1.54
CA GLY A 187 6.15 -23.06 0.17
C GLY A 187 5.31 -23.97 -0.73
N GLY A 188 4.59 -24.93 -0.16
CA GLY A 188 3.64 -25.78 -0.90
C GLY A 188 2.42 -24.99 -1.34
N LEU A 189 1.86 -24.18 -0.43
CA LEU A 189 0.76 -23.27 -0.76
C LEU A 189 1.18 -22.23 -1.81
N ALA A 190 2.41 -21.71 -1.72
CA ALA A 190 2.96 -20.80 -2.72
C ALA A 190 3.05 -21.44 -4.11
N GLN A 191 3.53 -22.68 -4.19
CA GLN A 191 3.60 -23.41 -5.46
C GLN A 191 2.20 -23.69 -6.02
N ALA A 192 1.26 -24.12 -5.17
CA ALA A 192 -0.12 -24.34 -5.57
C ALA A 192 -0.78 -23.06 -6.11
N PHE A 193 -0.49 -21.89 -5.52
CA PHE A 193 -0.99 -20.62 -6.03
C PHE A 193 -0.40 -20.27 -7.39
N ARG A 194 0.91 -20.47 -7.60
CA ARG A 194 1.57 -20.24 -8.90
C ARG A 194 0.92 -21.09 -10.00
N GLU A 195 0.68 -22.36 -9.72
CA GLU A 195 -0.02 -23.27 -10.65
C GLU A 195 -1.46 -22.82 -10.91
N TYR A 196 -2.18 -22.43 -9.86
CA TYR A 196 -3.55 -21.92 -9.95
C TYR A 196 -3.66 -20.66 -10.82
N GLN A 197 -2.70 -19.75 -10.69
CA GLN A 197 -2.57 -18.52 -11.49
C GLN A 197 -2.22 -18.83 -12.94
N THR A 198 -1.25 -19.72 -13.20
CA THR A 198 -0.85 -20.12 -14.56
C THR A 198 -1.98 -20.80 -15.31
N ALA A 199 -2.83 -21.57 -14.62
CA ALA A 199 -4.02 -22.18 -15.22
C ALA A 199 -5.12 -21.16 -15.60
N ARG A 200 -4.99 -19.88 -15.20
CA ARG A 200 -6.01 -18.82 -15.37
C ARG A 200 -5.50 -17.59 -16.09
N LEU A 201 -4.48 -17.76 -16.95
CA LEU A 201 -3.96 -16.66 -17.78
C LEU A 201 -5.01 -16.10 -18.76
N ASP A 202 -6.05 -16.87 -19.08
CA ASP A 202 -7.19 -16.45 -19.91
C ASP A 202 -8.02 -15.34 -19.24
N GLY A 203 -8.00 -15.27 -17.91
CA GLY A 203 -8.64 -14.21 -17.12
C GLY A 203 -7.83 -12.92 -17.01
N MET A 204 -6.62 -12.88 -17.58
CA MET A 204 -5.72 -11.74 -17.56
C MET A 204 -5.85 -10.85 -18.80
N ASP A 205 -5.75 -9.55 -18.58
CA ASP A 205 -5.74 -8.53 -19.62
C ASP A 205 -4.53 -7.59 -19.45
N ILE A 206 -4.11 -6.94 -20.53
CA ILE A 206 -3.09 -5.88 -20.49
C ILE A 206 -3.77 -4.52 -20.41
N VAL A 207 -3.33 -3.69 -19.47
CA VAL A 207 -3.79 -2.31 -19.30
C VAL A 207 -2.61 -1.34 -19.30
N LYS A 208 -2.86 -0.07 -19.62
CA LYS A 208 -1.84 0.97 -19.53
C LYS A 208 -1.56 1.32 -18.07
N SER A 209 -0.29 1.34 -17.67
CA SER A 209 0.13 1.70 -16.32
C SER A 209 -0.21 3.15 -16.04
N LYS A 210 -0.82 3.40 -14.87
CA LYS A 210 -1.10 4.76 -14.38
C LYS A 210 0.15 5.50 -13.88
N ARG A 211 1.32 4.83 -13.86
CA ARG A 211 2.59 5.40 -13.36
C ARG A 211 3.43 6.06 -14.44
N ALA A 212 3.01 6.02 -15.71
CA ALA A 212 3.78 6.50 -16.86
C ALA A 212 3.40 7.92 -17.34
N SER A 213 2.81 8.73 -16.46
CA SER A 213 2.49 10.15 -16.70
C SER A 213 3.34 11.05 -15.83
#